data_AF-A0A937H838-F1
#
_entry.id   AF-A0A937H838-F1
#
_cell.length_a   1.000
_cell.length_b   1.000
_cell.length_c   1.000
_cell.angle_alpha   90.00
_cell.angle_beta   90.00
_cell.angle_gamma   90.00
#
_symmetry.space_group_name_H-M   'P 1'
#
loop_
_entity.id
_entity.type
_entity.pdbx_description
1 polymer ?
#
loop_
_entity_poly.entity_id
_entity_poly.type
_entity_poly.pdbx_seq_one_letter_code
_entity_poly.pdbx_strand_id
1 'polypeptide(L)'
;MMIDYLVGSALAITSMLALLLFGTDIIRLNVEARERWQAKMALADFDARWHLSGESLPIGPICRGGDSPWIVAWCISPPVMSLPHARAEVDTNAPAITLRWGQGGAAEPDAQSVRRGL
;
A
#
# COMPACT_ATOMS: atom_id res chain seq x y z
N MET A 1 -4.40 47.62 24.48
CA MET A 1 -5.63 46.81 24.56
C MET A 1 -5.99 46.19 23.21
N MET A 2 -6.48 46.92 22.20
CA MET A 2 -6.92 46.28 20.93
C MET A 2 -5.81 45.49 20.21
N ILE A 3 -4.59 46.03 20.16
CA ILE A 3 -3.43 45.36 19.54
C ILE A 3 -3.07 44.08 20.29
N ASP A 4 -3.07 44.10 21.62
CA ASP A 4 -2.75 42.92 22.45
C ASP A 4 -3.79 41.79 22.26
N TYR A 5 -5.07 42.14 22.14
CA TYR A 5 -6.13 41.17 21.82
C TYR A 5 -5.96 40.59 20.42
N LEU A 6 -5.59 41.40 19.42
CA LEU A 6 -5.36 40.94 18.06
C LEU A 6 -4.15 40.01 17.97
N VAL A 7 -3.04 40.35 18.64
CA VAL A 7 -1.83 39.52 18.70
C VAL A 7 -2.11 38.22 19.45
N GLY A 8 -2.81 38.26 20.59
CA GLY A 8 -3.19 37.06 21.34
C GLY A 8 -4.12 36.13 20.55
N SER A 9 -5.09 36.70 19.83
CA SER A 9 -6.00 35.93 18.98
C SER A 9 -5.28 35.32 17.78
N ALA A 10 -4.38 36.07 17.14
CA ALA A 10 -3.58 35.57 16.01
C ALA A 10 -2.67 34.42 16.44
N LEU A 11 -2.02 34.52 17.61
CA LEU A 11 -1.22 33.43 18.17
C LEU A 11 -2.08 32.19 18.44
N ALA A 12 -3.24 32.35 19.08
CA ALA A 12 -4.14 31.22 19.38
C ALA A 12 -4.62 30.50 18.11
N ILE A 13 -5.05 31.25 17.08
CA ILE A 13 -5.50 30.68 15.80
C ILE A 13 -4.35 29.94 15.11
N THR A 14 -3.16 30.55 15.06
CA THR A 14 -1.99 29.94 14.43
C THR A 14 -1.57 28.66 15.14
N SER A 15 -1.56 28.65 16.47
CA SER A 15 -1.26 27.44 17.26
C SER A 15 -2.28 26.33 17.02
N MET A 16 -3.57 26.67 16.97
CA MET A 16 -4.63 25.69 16.72
C MET A 16 -4.52 25.09 15.31
N LEU A 17 -4.23 25.92 14.30
CA LEU A 17 -3.99 25.47 12.93
C LEU A 17 -2.76 24.55 12.85
N ALA A 18 -1.66 24.89 13.53
CA ALA A 18 -0.46 24.05 13.57
C ALA A 18 -0.78 22.66 14.14
N LEU A 19 -1.53 22.58 15.25
CA LEU A 19 -1.94 21.31 15.84
C LEU A 19 -2.81 20.46 14.90
N LEU A 20 -3.72 21.10 14.15
CA LEU A 20 -4.55 20.40 13.16
C LEU A 20 -3.70 19.79 12.04
N LEU A 21 -2.74 20.55 11.50
CA LEU A 21 -1.85 20.07 10.44
C LEU A 21 -0.98 18.90 10.93
N PHE A 22 -0.35 19.04 12.11
CA PHE A 22 0.42 17.94 12.70
C PHE A 22 -0.43 16.69 12.95
N GLY A 23 -1.67 16.87 13.41
CA GLY A 23 -2.61 15.76 13.61
C GLY A 23 -2.93 15.02 12.31
N THR A 24 -3.20 15.76 11.22
CA THR A 24 -3.47 15.15 9.90
C THR A 24 -2.25 14.43 9.33
N ASP A 25 -1.05 14.98 9.52
CA ASP A 25 0.19 14.37 9.04
C ASP A 25 0.48 13.05 9.77
N ILE A 26 0.27 13.01 11.09
CA ILE A 26 0.44 11.79 11.89
C ILE A 26 -0.53 10.69 11.43
N ILE A 27 -1.80 11.04 11.18
CA ILE A 27 -2.78 10.07 10.69
C ILE A 27 -2.34 9.51 9.34
N ARG A 28 -1.92 10.38 8.42
CA ARG A 28 -1.45 9.98 7.11
C ARG A 28 -0.23 9.05 7.18
N LEU A 29 0.77 9.40 7.97
CA LEU A 29 1.96 8.58 8.17
C LEU A 29 1.63 7.18 8.73
N ASN A 30 0.70 7.09 9.67
CA ASN A 30 0.26 5.81 10.22
C ASN A 30 -0.46 4.95 9.18
N VAL A 31 -1.29 5.56 8.32
CA VAL A 31 -1.96 4.86 7.22
C VAL A 31 -0.94 4.33 6.21
N GLU A 32 -0.02 5.18 5.75
CA GLU A 32 1.03 4.79 4.79
C GLU A 32 1.91 3.65 5.35
N ALA A 33 2.30 3.74 6.64
CA ALA A 33 3.08 2.69 7.29
C ALA A 33 2.32 1.37 7.37
N ARG A 34 1.02 1.42 7.70
CA ARG A 34 0.15 0.24 7.76
C ARG A 34 -0.01 -0.41 6.39
N GLU A 35 -0.26 0.38 5.35
CA GLU A 35 -0.40 -0.11 3.98
C GLU A 35 0.89 -0.77 3.49
N ARG A 36 2.04 -0.15 3.70
CA ARG A 36 3.35 -0.75 3.37
C ARG A 36 3.61 -2.05 4.12
N TRP A 37 3.20 -2.13 5.39
CA TRP A 37 3.34 -3.36 6.16
C TRP A 37 2.43 -4.47 5.62
N GLN A 38 1.19 -4.13 5.24
CA GLN A 38 0.25 -5.08 4.61
C GLN A 38 0.76 -5.56 3.26
N ALA A 39 1.31 -4.67 2.43
CA ALA A 39 1.90 -5.03 1.15
C ALA A 39 3.09 -5.99 1.31
N LYS A 40 3.99 -5.74 2.27
CA LYS A 40 5.06 -6.68 2.62
C LYS A 40 4.52 -8.05 3.02
N MET A 41 3.46 -8.07 3.82
CA MET A 41 2.89 -9.33 4.28
C MET A 41 2.17 -10.09 3.16
N ALA A 42 1.48 -9.38 2.28
CA ALA A 42 0.89 -9.96 1.07
C ALA A 42 1.97 -10.60 0.17
N LEU A 43 3.10 -9.92 -0.04
CA LEU A 43 4.19 -10.43 -0.87
C LEU A 43 4.89 -11.63 -0.23
N ALA A 44 5.06 -11.65 1.09
CA ALA A 44 5.60 -12.79 1.81
C ALA A 44 4.66 -14.02 1.74
N ASP A 45 3.34 -13.81 1.88
CA ASP A 45 2.34 -14.87 1.71
C ASP A 45 2.34 -15.40 0.26
N PHE A 46 2.50 -14.51 -0.73
CA PHE A 46 2.63 -14.92 -2.13
C PHE A 46 3.83 -15.83 -2.35
N ASP A 47 5.02 -15.43 -1.86
CA ASP A 47 6.26 -16.19 -1.99
C ASP A 47 6.14 -17.57 -1.33
N ALA A 48 5.54 -17.64 -0.14
CA ALA A 48 5.28 -18.89 0.56
C ALA A 48 4.34 -19.82 -0.23
N ARG A 49 3.24 -19.29 -0.76
CA ARG A 49 2.27 -20.07 -1.56
C ARG A 49 2.85 -20.54 -2.87
N TRP A 50 3.67 -19.69 -3.51
CA TRP A 50 4.37 -20.08 -4.73
C TRP A 50 5.39 -21.19 -4.46
N HIS A 51 6.13 -21.11 -3.34
CA HIS A 51 7.04 -22.18 -2.94
C HIS A 51 6.32 -23.51 -2.73
N LEU A 52 5.12 -23.47 -2.14
CA LEU A 52 4.30 -24.66 -1.88
C LEU A 52 3.57 -25.18 -3.13
N SER A 53 3.22 -24.32 -4.08
CA SER A 53 2.51 -24.75 -5.30
C SER A 53 3.44 -25.51 -6.26
N GLY A 54 4.71 -25.10 -6.34
CA GLY A 54 5.66 -25.64 -7.32
C GLY A 54 5.29 -25.34 -8.77
N GLU A 55 4.31 -24.45 -9.00
CA GLU A 55 3.83 -24.07 -10.33
C GLU A 55 4.69 -22.95 -10.92
N SER A 56 4.74 -22.88 -12.25
CA SER A 56 5.30 -21.71 -12.94
C SER A 56 4.36 -20.51 -12.79
N LEU A 57 4.94 -19.33 -12.61
CA LEU A 57 4.18 -18.09 -12.55
C LEU A 57 3.46 -17.78 -13.87
N PRO A 58 2.20 -17.31 -13.83
CA PRO A 58 1.58 -16.71 -14.99
C PRO A 58 2.25 -15.37 -15.32
N ILE A 59 2.26 -15.01 -16.61
CA ILE A 59 2.80 -13.74 -17.08
C ILE A 59 1.70 -12.69 -17.05
N GLY A 60 2.01 -11.51 -16.49
CA GLY A 60 1.14 -10.35 -16.55
C GLY A 60 0.21 -10.22 -15.34
N PRO A 61 -0.97 -9.62 -15.52
CA PRO A 61 -1.84 -9.25 -14.41
C PRO A 61 -2.57 -10.46 -13.83
N ILE A 62 -2.44 -10.65 -12.52
CA ILE A 62 -3.15 -11.70 -11.77
C ILE A 62 -4.37 -11.11 -11.03
N CYS A 63 -5.23 -11.99 -10.50
CA CYS A 63 -6.49 -11.64 -9.85
C CYS A 63 -7.57 -11.11 -10.81
N ARG A 64 -7.48 -11.44 -12.11
CA ARG A 64 -8.48 -11.05 -13.14
C ARG A 64 -9.39 -12.20 -13.57
N GLY A 65 -9.17 -13.40 -13.05
CA GLY A 65 -9.92 -14.60 -13.38
C GLY A 65 -9.14 -15.48 -14.38
N GLY A 66 -9.25 -16.80 -14.21
CA GLY A 66 -8.44 -17.77 -14.96
C GLY A 66 -7.07 -18.07 -14.34
N ASP A 67 -6.78 -17.50 -13.16
CA ASP A 67 -5.56 -17.79 -12.40
C ASP A 67 -5.63 -19.16 -11.68
N SER A 68 -4.48 -19.71 -11.34
CA SER A 68 -4.38 -20.94 -10.55
C SER A 68 -5.06 -20.80 -9.17
N PRO A 69 -5.66 -21.86 -8.60
CA PRO A 69 -6.40 -21.78 -7.34
C PRO A 69 -5.61 -21.16 -6.18
N TRP A 70 -4.29 -21.37 -6.10
CA TRP A 70 -3.46 -20.78 -5.05
C TRP A 70 -3.29 -19.26 -5.20
N ILE A 71 -3.26 -18.77 -6.44
CA ILE A 71 -3.23 -17.33 -6.76
C ILE A 71 -4.56 -16.72 -6.41
N VAL A 72 -5.68 -17.35 -6.80
CA VAL A 72 -7.03 -16.89 -6.43
C VAL A 72 -7.17 -16.81 -4.92
N ALA A 73 -6.70 -17.83 -4.19
CA ALA A 73 -6.71 -17.84 -2.73
C ALA A 73 -5.82 -16.75 -2.10
N TRP A 74 -4.74 -16.35 -2.79
CA TRP A 74 -3.90 -15.23 -2.37
C TRP A 74 -4.58 -13.88 -2.64
N CYS A 75 -5.26 -13.72 -3.78
CA CYS A 75 -5.99 -12.51 -4.15
C CYS A 75 -7.07 -12.13 -3.13
N ILE A 76 -7.71 -13.14 -2.52
CA ILE A 76 -8.73 -12.96 -1.48
C ILE A 76 -8.16 -13.02 -0.05
N SER A 77 -6.83 -13.04 0.10
CA SER A 77 -6.20 -13.07 1.42
C SER A 77 -6.40 -11.72 2.13
N PRO A 78 -6.52 -11.72 3.48
CA PRO A 78 -6.74 -10.49 4.24
C PRO A 78 -5.73 -9.36 3.95
N PRO A 79 -4.40 -9.63 3.82
CA PRO A 79 -3.42 -8.59 3.53
C PRO A 79 -3.61 -7.91 2.16
N VAL A 80 -4.10 -8.65 1.17
CA VAL A 80 -4.37 -8.11 -0.18
C VAL A 80 -5.69 -7.34 -0.18
N MET A 81 -6.74 -7.89 0.43
CA MET A 81 -8.06 -7.26 0.50
C MET A 81 -8.08 -5.98 1.34
N SER A 82 -7.15 -5.82 2.28
CA SER A 82 -7.06 -4.61 3.10
C SER A 82 -6.42 -3.42 2.38
N LEU A 83 -5.75 -3.66 1.24
CA LEU A 83 -5.10 -2.60 0.47
C LEU A 83 -6.10 -1.93 -0.49
N PRO A 84 -6.13 -0.59 -0.56
CA PRO A 84 -7.03 0.13 -1.45
C PRO A 84 -6.61 -0.10 -2.92
N HIS A 85 -7.55 -0.54 -3.76
CA HIS A 85 -7.36 -0.75 -5.21
C HIS A 85 -6.11 -1.57 -5.57
N ALA A 86 -5.82 -2.63 -4.80
CA ALA A 86 -4.69 -3.49 -5.04
C ALA A 86 -4.70 -4.10 -6.45
N ARG A 87 -3.55 -4.06 -7.13
CA ARG A 87 -3.29 -4.70 -8.42
C ARG A 87 -1.95 -5.39 -8.35
N ALA A 88 -1.91 -6.63 -8.81
CA ALA A 88 -0.70 -7.41 -8.86
C ALA A 88 -0.36 -7.80 -10.29
N GLU A 89 0.92 -7.71 -10.61
CA GLU A 89 1.47 -8.04 -11.91
C GLU A 89 2.76 -8.83 -11.73
N VAL A 90 2.90 -9.88 -12.53
CA VAL A 90 4.03 -10.78 -12.46
C VAL A 90 4.89 -10.62 -13.72
N ASP A 91 6.16 -10.30 -13.52
CA ASP A 91 7.18 -10.28 -14.55
C ASP A 91 7.96 -11.61 -14.53
N THR A 92 8.14 -12.23 -15.69
CA THR A 92 8.91 -13.46 -15.85
C THR A 92 10.34 -13.22 -16.35
N ASN A 93 10.66 -12.01 -16.84
CA ASN A 93 12.02 -11.66 -17.25
C ASN A 93 12.94 -11.45 -16.02
N ALA A 94 12.35 -11.03 -14.91
CA ALA A 94 12.91 -11.15 -13.58
C ALA A 94 11.81 -11.74 -12.69
N PRO A 95 11.96 -12.94 -12.10
CA PRO A 95 10.91 -13.62 -11.32
C PRO A 95 10.47 -12.75 -10.14
N ALA A 96 9.52 -11.86 -10.42
CA ALA A 96 9.20 -10.74 -9.57
C ALA A 96 7.70 -10.48 -9.66
N ILE A 97 7.09 -10.44 -8.49
CA ILE A 97 5.72 -9.94 -8.35
C ILE A 97 5.78 -8.49 -7.93
N THR A 98 5.02 -7.65 -8.61
CA THR A 98 4.82 -6.25 -8.27
C THR A 98 3.40 -6.06 -7.79
N LEU A 99 3.24 -5.65 -6.54
CA LEU A 99 1.97 -5.26 -5.96
C LEU A 99 1.89 -3.74 -5.93
N ARG A 100 0.80 -3.19 -6.46
CA ARG A 100 0.52 -1.76 -6.55
C ARG A 100 -0.81 -1.48 -5.84
N TRP A 101 -0.87 -0.44 -5.01
CA TRP A 101 -2.08 -0.04 -4.30
C TRP A 101 -2.17 1.49 -4.19
N GLY A 102 -3.35 2.01 -3.84
CA GLY A 102 -3.58 3.43 -3.65
C GLY A 102 -4.80 3.98 -4.39
N GLN A 103 -5.18 5.22 -4.08
CA GLN A 103 -6.48 5.80 -4.42
C GLN A 103 -6.49 6.65 -5.72
N GLY A 104 -5.43 6.58 -6.53
CA GLY A 104 -5.28 7.38 -7.75
C GLY A 104 -5.11 6.53 -9.00
N GLY A 105 -6.01 6.67 -9.96
CA GLY A 105 -5.74 6.25 -11.33
C GLY A 105 -4.51 6.99 -11.86
N ALA A 106 -3.52 6.22 -12.33
CA ALA A 106 -2.37 6.66 -13.14
C ALA A 106 -1.28 7.56 -12.51
N ALA A 107 -1.47 8.18 -11.34
CA ALA A 107 -0.42 8.93 -10.65
C ALA A 107 0.16 8.11 -9.48
N GLU A 108 1.19 7.32 -9.81
CA GLU A 108 2.15 6.67 -8.91
C GLU A 108 1.57 5.98 -7.65
N PRO A 109 1.08 4.73 -7.79
CA PRO A 109 0.71 3.93 -6.64
C PRO A 109 1.99 3.55 -5.89
N ASP A 110 1.96 3.59 -4.55
CA ASP A 110 2.97 2.89 -3.75
C ASP A 110 3.08 1.47 -4.32
N ALA A 111 4.26 1.16 -4.86
CA ALA A 111 4.52 -0.07 -5.57
C ALA A 111 5.62 -0.80 -4.82
N GLN A 112 5.34 -2.03 -4.45
CA GLN A 112 6.31 -2.88 -3.82
C GLN A 112 6.48 -4.12 -4.67
N SER A 113 7.72 -4.34 -5.09
CA SER A 113 8.12 -5.54 -5.78
C SER A 113 8.96 -6.39 -4.85
N VAL A 114 8.72 -7.70 -4.90
CA VAL A 114 9.64 -8.69 -4.36
C VAL A 114 10.18 -9.44 -5.56
N ARG A 115 11.50 -9.37 -5.72
CA ARG A 115 12.25 -10.19 -6.68
C ARG A 115 12.84 -11.35 -5.93
N ARG A 116 12.82 -12.54 -6.53
CA ARG A 116 13.66 -13.63 -6.06
C ARG A 116 15.09 -13.37 -6.53
N GLY A 117 16.01 -13.16 -5.58
CA GLY A 117 17.42 -13.34 -5.87
C GLY A 117 17.63 -14.82 -6.18
N LEU A 118 18.18 -15.11 -7.36
CA LEU A 118 18.74 -16.43 -7.66
C LEU A 118 19.88 -16.76 -6.69
#